data_AF-A0A914XML1-F1
#
_entry.id   AF-A0A914XML1-F1
#
_cell.length_a   1.000
_cell.length_b   1.000
_cell.length_c   1.000
_cell.angle_alpha   90.00
_cell.angle_beta   90.00
_cell.angle_gamma   90.00
#
_symmetry.space_group_name_H-M   'P 1'
#
loop_
_entity.id
_entity.type
_entity.pdbx_description
1 polymer ?
#
loop_
_entity_poly.entity_id
_entity_poly.type
_entity_poly.pdbx_seq_one_letter_code
_entity_poly.pdbx_strand_id
1 'polypeptide(L)'
;MWRKQAFLNAGTNFRAKVFGKKSNQISVVPWNDKTEAKFHNMQMQLHNLFIEELSTYSNDRCKAGNPVVVFDERTNKFMRATIVSVKSSCWQVDLIDTGETLNVKLNELFPLYQKHTTIFEVLPMAYHCLIMSVVATTDETDSTASASASLLPPTSDQLAMIKRGTILHVTTMATAESEYPSQNVLVRLESSN
;
A
#
# COMPACT_ATOMS: atom_id res chain seq x y z
N MET A 1 -9.56 14.56 1.06
CA MET A 1 -10.06 13.83 2.24
C MET A 1 -10.64 12.53 1.72
N TRP A 2 -9.91 11.42 1.87
CA TRP A 2 -10.32 10.12 1.33
C TRP A 2 -11.54 9.59 2.10
N ARG A 3 -12.54 9.02 1.41
CA ARG A 3 -13.70 8.40 2.07
C ARG A 3 -13.25 7.17 2.88
N LYS A 4 -14.03 6.77 3.89
CA LYS A 4 -13.72 5.59 4.73
C LYS A 4 -13.52 4.35 3.83
N GLN A 5 -12.39 3.67 4.00
CA GLN A 5 -12.08 2.44 3.31
C GLN A 5 -13.09 1.37 3.75
N ALA A 6 -13.61 0.56 2.81
CA ALA A 6 -14.48 -0.54 3.16
C ALA A 6 -13.69 -1.52 4.04
N PHE A 7 -14.13 -1.70 5.28
CA PHE A 7 -13.48 -2.63 6.20
C PHE A 7 -13.70 -4.04 5.69
N LEU A 8 -12.60 -4.76 5.48
CA LEU A 8 -12.65 -6.20 5.30
C LEU A 8 -13.08 -6.82 6.64
N ASN A 9 -14.01 -7.78 6.60
CA ASN A 9 -14.53 -8.40 7.82
C ASN A 9 -13.44 -9.27 8.49
N ALA A 10 -13.36 -9.22 9.82
CA ALA A 10 -12.53 -10.14 10.58
C ALA A 10 -12.87 -11.60 10.23
N GLY A 11 -11.85 -12.46 10.19
CA GLY A 11 -11.96 -13.87 9.83
C GLY A 11 -11.96 -14.15 8.32
N THR A 12 -11.98 -13.12 7.46
CA THR A 12 -11.96 -13.33 6.00
C THR A 12 -10.54 -13.54 5.47
N ASN A 13 -10.42 -14.52 4.57
CA ASN A 13 -9.23 -14.76 3.77
C ASN A 13 -9.37 -14.05 2.42
N PHE A 14 -8.31 -13.40 1.95
CA PHE A 14 -8.27 -12.81 0.62
C PHE A 14 -6.89 -12.95 -0.01
N ARG A 15 -6.85 -13.03 -1.34
CA ARG A 15 -5.60 -12.96 -2.09
C ARG A 15 -5.14 -11.51 -2.12
N ALA A 16 -3.86 -11.28 -1.88
CA ALA A 16 -3.25 -9.97 -1.94
C ALA A 16 -1.89 -10.03 -2.62
N LYS A 17 -1.48 -8.90 -3.20
CA LYS A 17 -0.10 -8.66 -3.58
C LYS A 17 0.58 -7.86 -2.49
N VAL A 18 1.77 -8.31 -2.07
CA VAL A 18 2.65 -7.51 -1.22
C VAL A 18 3.38 -6.50 -2.10
N PHE A 19 3.48 -5.25 -1.68
CA PHE A 19 4.16 -4.18 -2.42
C PHE A 19 5.31 -3.54 -1.64
N GLY A 20 5.33 -3.69 -0.32
CA GLY A 20 6.41 -3.18 0.53
C GLY A 20 6.59 -4.03 1.77
N LYS A 21 7.83 -4.24 2.21
CA LYS A 21 8.17 -4.96 3.43
C LYS A 21 9.22 -4.18 4.22
N LYS A 22 8.95 -3.95 5.51
CA LYS A 22 9.87 -3.33 6.47
C LYS A 22 9.85 -4.17 7.74
N SER A 23 10.89 -4.97 8.01
CA SER A 23 10.98 -5.85 9.20
C SER A 23 9.71 -6.67 9.43
N ASN A 24 8.81 -6.22 10.31
CA ASN A 24 7.54 -6.84 10.69
C ASN A 24 6.30 -6.12 10.12
N GLN A 25 6.47 -5.23 9.14
CA GLN A 25 5.41 -4.48 8.49
C GLN A 25 5.38 -4.81 7.00
N ILE A 26 4.19 -4.93 6.46
CA ILE A 26 3.99 -5.05 5.01
C ILE A 26 2.87 -4.16 4.52
N SER A 27 2.96 -3.76 3.26
CA SER A 27 1.87 -3.11 2.54
C SER A 27 1.28 -4.13 1.58
N VAL A 28 -0.02 -4.39 1.70
CA VAL A 28 -0.73 -5.36 0.84
C VAL A 28 -1.88 -4.70 0.11
N VAL A 29 -2.16 -5.16 -1.09
CA VAL A 29 -3.32 -4.75 -1.88
C VAL A 29 -4.14 -6.01 -2.18
N PRO A 30 -5.42 -6.09 -1.75
CA PRO A 30 -6.31 -7.17 -2.17
C PRO A 30 -6.31 -7.27 -3.69
N TRP A 31 -6.00 -8.45 -4.23
CA TRP A 31 -5.80 -8.61 -5.67
C TRP A 31 -6.82 -9.57 -6.28
N ASN A 32 -7.58 -9.04 -7.23
CA ASN A 32 -8.49 -9.76 -8.11
C ASN A 32 -8.68 -8.93 -9.39
N ASP A 33 -9.29 -9.53 -10.42
CA ASP A 33 -9.48 -8.89 -11.73
C ASP A 33 -10.18 -7.53 -11.65
N LYS A 34 -11.14 -7.38 -10.73
CA LYS A 34 -11.85 -6.11 -10.52
C LYS A 34 -10.94 -5.03 -9.93
N THR A 35 -10.06 -5.42 -9.01
CA THR A 35 -9.15 -4.51 -8.33
C THR A 35 -8.01 -4.10 -9.26
N GLU A 36 -7.52 -5.03 -10.07
CA GLU A 36 -6.56 -4.78 -11.13
C GLU A 36 -7.10 -3.83 -12.20
N ALA A 37 -8.32 -4.07 -12.68
CA ALA A 37 -8.98 -3.18 -13.64
C ALA A 37 -9.19 -1.76 -13.07
N LYS A 38 -9.56 -1.65 -11.79
CA LYS A 38 -9.70 -0.35 -11.11
C LYS A 38 -8.37 0.38 -11.00
N PHE A 39 -7.30 -0.33 -10.59
CA PHE A 39 -5.97 0.24 -10.50
C PHE A 39 -5.51 0.72 -11.88
N HIS A 40 -5.68 -0.09 -12.92
CA HIS A 40 -5.32 0.27 -14.29
C HIS A 40 -6.10 1.51 -14.80
N ASN A 41 -7.42 1.57 -14.57
CA ASN A 41 -8.21 2.73 -14.97
C ASN A 41 -7.75 4.01 -14.24
N MET A 42 -7.51 3.92 -12.94
CA MET A 42 -6.96 5.05 -12.16
C MET A 42 -5.60 5.50 -12.70
N GLN A 43 -4.71 4.57 -13.06
CA GLN A 43 -3.42 4.88 -13.67
C GLN A 43 -3.58 5.64 -15.00
N MET A 44 -4.53 5.24 -15.84
CA MET A 44 -4.85 5.95 -17.07
C MET A 44 -5.40 7.36 -16.81
N GLN A 45 -6.25 7.54 -15.80
CA GLN A 45 -6.76 8.86 -15.42
C GLN A 45 -5.64 9.80 -14.95
N LEU A 46 -4.71 9.29 -14.14
CA LEU A 46 -3.55 10.06 -13.68
C LEU A 46 -2.65 10.47 -14.86
N HIS A 47 -2.45 9.58 -15.83
CA HIS A 47 -1.67 9.87 -17.02
C HIS A 47 -2.32 10.97 -17.88
N ASN A 48 -3.63 10.88 -18.13
CA ASN A 48 -4.36 11.90 -18.90
C ASN A 48 -4.33 13.25 -18.21
N LEU A 49 -4.53 13.27 -16.89
CA LEU A 49 -4.47 14.48 -16.08
C LEU A 49 -3.11 15.17 -16.18
N PHE A 50 -2.04 14.38 -16.13
CA PHE A 50 -0.69 14.90 -16.28
C PHE A 50 -0.49 15.58 -17.64
N ILE A 51 -0.90 14.94 -18.74
CA ILE A 51 -0.77 15.51 -20.10
C ILE A 51 -1.49 16.85 -20.23
N GLU A 52 -2.69 16.96 -19.68
CA GLU A 52 -3.54 18.15 -19.82
C GLU A 52 -3.04 19.35 -19.01
N GLU A 53 -2.35 19.14 -17.89
CA GLU A 53 -2.12 20.18 -16.90
C GLU A 53 -0.65 20.54 -16.65
N LEU A 54 0.27 19.93 -17.41
CA LEU A 54 1.73 20.13 -17.38
C LEU A 54 2.21 21.60 -17.38
N SER A 55 1.39 22.54 -17.87
CA SER A 55 1.77 23.94 -18.06
C SER A 55 1.34 24.91 -16.95
N THR A 56 0.57 24.47 -15.94
CA THR A 56 -0.11 25.41 -15.01
C THR A 56 0.25 25.27 -13.54
N TYR A 57 1.14 24.34 -13.18
CA TYR A 57 1.40 24.05 -11.77
C TYR A 57 2.53 24.84 -11.14
N SER A 58 2.17 25.63 -10.12
CA SER A 58 3.12 26.16 -9.15
C SER A 58 3.35 25.14 -8.03
N ASN A 59 4.62 24.95 -7.69
CA ASN A 59 5.10 24.04 -6.64
C ASN A 59 4.99 24.63 -5.22
N ASP A 60 4.52 25.86 -5.08
CA ASP A 60 4.43 26.58 -3.79
C ASP A 60 3.50 25.90 -2.76
N ARG A 61 2.77 24.87 -3.19
CA ARG A 61 1.79 24.14 -2.39
C ARG A 61 2.21 22.71 -2.03
N CYS A 62 3.44 22.28 -2.36
CA CYS A 62 3.93 20.95 -1.98
C CYS A 62 4.41 20.93 -0.51
N LYS A 63 3.49 20.71 0.44
CA LYS A 63 3.79 20.57 1.87
C LYS A 63 3.46 19.15 2.37
N ALA A 64 4.05 18.78 3.50
CA ALA A 64 3.72 17.53 4.17
C ALA A 64 2.21 17.40 4.43
N GLY A 65 1.66 16.21 4.19
CA GLY A 65 0.24 15.88 4.24
C GLY A 65 -0.53 16.17 2.96
N ASN A 66 0.04 16.87 1.97
CA ASN A 66 -0.68 17.13 0.73
C ASN A 66 -0.70 15.91 -0.20
N PRO A 67 -1.86 15.64 -0.84
CA PRO A 67 -1.94 14.63 -1.88
C PRO A 67 -1.30 15.15 -3.16
N VAL A 68 -0.56 14.27 -3.83
CA VAL A 68 0.19 14.56 -5.05
C VAL A 68 0.08 13.37 -6.00
N VAL A 69 0.36 13.63 -7.27
CA VAL A 69 0.71 12.61 -8.24
C VAL A 69 2.23 12.61 -8.36
N VAL A 70 2.81 11.42 -8.38
CA VAL A 70 4.25 11.23 -8.56
C VAL A 70 4.51 10.32 -9.73
N PHE A 71 5.54 10.59 -10.52
CA PHE A 71 6.02 9.67 -11.53
C PHE A 71 7.03 8.71 -10.89
N ASP A 72 6.71 7.42 -10.82
CA ASP A 72 7.64 6.39 -10.36
C ASP A 72 8.43 5.85 -11.55
N GLU A 73 9.69 6.29 -11.67
CA GLU A 73 10.59 5.90 -12.76
C GLU A 73 10.84 4.39 -12.81
N ARG A 74 10.77 3.68 -11.67
CA ARG A 74 11.00 2.23 -11.61
C ARG A 74 9.92 1.47 -12.34
N THR A 75 8.68 1.96 -12.27
CA THR A 75 7.50 1.31 -12.83
C THR A 75 6.97 2.02 -14.08
N ASN A 76 7.57 3.16 -14.45
CA ASN A 76 7.16 4.04 -15.54
C ASN A 76 5.67 4.41 -15.46
N LYS A 77 5.21 4.79 -14.26
CA LYS A 77 3.79 4.98 -13.94
C LYS A 77 3.54 6.20 -13.06
N PHE A 78 2.38 6.83 -13.24
CA PHE A 78 1.92 7.92 -12.37
C PHE A 78 1.13 7.35 -11.20
N MET A 79 1.53 7.69 -9.98
CA MET A 79 0.96 7.11 -8.77
C MET A 79 0.43 8.21 -7.85
N ARG A 80 -0.61 7.88 -7.07
CA ARG A 80 -1.10 8.79 -6.02
C ARG A 80 -0.19 8.66 -4.83
N ALA A 81 0.19 9.79 -4.27
CA ALA A 81 1.09 9.89 -3.15
C ALA A 81 0.61 10.91 -2.13
N THR A 82 1.11 10.79 -0.90
CA THR A 82 1.02 11.85 0.11
C THR A 82 2.44 12.27 0.48
N ILE A 83 2.70 13.58 0.53
CA ILE A 83 4.00 14.08 1.00
C ILE A 83 4.13 13.78 2.49
N VAL A 84 5.18 13.06 2.86
CA VAL A 84 5.50 12.72 4.25
C VAL A 84 6.40 13.78 4.87
N SER A 85 7.50 14.09 4.18
CA SER A 85 8.47 15.07 4.63
C SER A 85 9.10 15.81 3.45
N VAL A 86 9.54 17.04 3.72
CA VAL A 86 10.25 17.88 2.75
C VAL A 86 11.64 18.14 3.30
N LYS A 87 12.66 17.70 2.57
CA LYS A 87 14.07 18.02 2.82
C LYS A 87 14.57 18.86 1.65
N SER A 88 15.56 19.72 1.87
CA SER A 88 15.94 20.85 1.01
C SER A 88 15.81 20.68 -0.52
N SER A 89 16.12 19.51 -1.06
CA SER A 89 15.98 19.19 -2.50
C SER A 89 15.26 17.85 -2.78
N CYS A 90 14.66 17.23 -1.76
CA CYS A 90 14.08 15.90 -1.87
C CYS A 90 12.82 15.78 -1.00
N TRP A 91 11.77 15.26 -1.60
CA TRP A 91 10.48 15.02 -0.97
C TRP A 91 10.33 13.54 -0.72
N GLN A 92 10.06 13.20 0.54
CA GLN A 92 9.66 11.85 0.87
C GLN A 92 8.15 11.75 0.69
N VAL A 93 7.70 10.78 -0.09
CA VAL A 93 6.28 10.53 -0.35
C VAL A 93 5.91 9.09 -0.06
N ASP A 94 4.71 8.88 0.46
CA ASP A 94 4.12 7.55 0.61
C ASP A 94 3.12 7.33 -0.53
N LEU A 95 3.35 6.29 -1.32
CA LEU A 95 2.47 5.85 -2.39
C LEU A 95 1.20 5.26 -1.79
N ILE A 96 0.06 5.91 -2.03
CA ILE A 96 -1.22 5.58 -1.38
C ILE A 96 -1.74 4.19 -1.80
N ASP A 97 -1.39 3.77 -3.01
CA ASP A 97 -1.95 2.57 -3.63
C ASP A 97 -1.07 1.33 -3.51
N THR A 98 0.20 1.50 -3.15
CA THR A 98 1.15 0.39 -2.92
C THR A 98 1.69 0.38 -1.50
N GLY A 99 1.60 1.50 -0.77
CA GLY A 99 2.15 1.66 0.56
C GLY A 99 3.68 1.66 0.59
N GLU A 100 4.34 1.85 -0.56
CA GLU A 100 5.78 2.09 -0.65
C GLU A 100 6.11 3.54 -0.31
N THR A 101 7.33 3.79 0.16
CA THR A 101 7.86 5.14 0.39
C THR A 101 8.92 5.44 -0.66
N LEU A 102 8.79 6.58 -1.34
CA LEU A 102 9.76 7.06 -2.33
C LEU A 102 10.40 8.37 -1.90
N ASN A 103 11.61 8.60 -2.39
CA ASN A 103 12.30 9.88 -2.33
C ASN A 103 12.32 10.44 -3.74
N VAL A 104 11.68 11.59 -3.95
CA VAL A 104 11.48 12.17 -5.28
C VAL A 104 11.90 13.64 -5.31
N LYS A 105 12.20 14.12 -6.50
CA LYS A 105 12.52 15.53 -6.75
C LYS A 105 11.25 16.34 -6.99
N LEU A 106 11.36 17.65 -6.91
CA LEU A 106 10.22 18.54 -7.09
C LEU A 106 9.57 18.42 -8.49
N ASN A 107 10.38 18.20 -9.53
CA ASN A 107 9.90 18.04 -10.91
C ASN A 107 9.19 16.71 -11.16
N GLU A 108 9.21 15.78 -10.19
CA GLU A 108 8.51 14.50 -10.24
C GLU A 108 7.18 14.55 -9.46
N LEU A 109 6.85 15.70 -8.87
CA LEU A 109 5.65 15.91 -8.05
C LEU A 109 4.66 16.86 -8.72
N PHE A 110 3.41 16.43 -8.77
CA PHE A 110 2.30 17.22 -9.32
C PHE A 110 1.21 17.34 -8.26
N PRO A 111 0.84 18.55 -7.81
CA PRO A 111 -0.17 18.69 -6.77
C PRO A 111 -1.52 18.14 -7.23
N LEU A 112 -2.19 17.34 -6.37
CA LEU A 112 -3.49 16.77 -6.68
C LEU A 112 -4.61 17.62 -6.04
N TYR A 113 -5.40 18.31 -6.87
CA TYR A 113 -6.41 19.26 -6.42
C TYR A 113 -7.81 18.63 -6.29
N GLN A 114 -8.63 19.18 -5.41
CA GLN A 114 -10.01 18.72 -5.19
C GLN A 114 -10.89 18.74 -6.45
N LYS A 115 -10.55 19.54 -7.46
CA LYS A 115 -11.25 19.55 -8.76
C LYS A 115 -11.14 18.20 -9.50
N HIS A 116 -10.15 17.37 -9.16
CA HIS A 116 -9.95 16.02 -9.70
C HIS A 116 -10.78 14.98 -8.93
N THR A 117 -12.10 15.21 -8.83
CA THR A 117 -12.99 14.46 -7.95
C THR A 117 -12.95 12.95 -8.21
N THR A 118 -12.89 12.52 -9.46
CA THR A 118 -12.84 11.11 -9.87
C THR A 118 -11.65 10.36 -9.29
N ILE A 119 -10.50 11.02 -9.17
CA ILE A 119 -9.28 10.44 -8.60
C ILE A 119 -9.46 10.22 -7.08
N PHE A 120 -10.21 11.09 -6.40
CA PHE A 120 -10.50 10.97 -4.97
C PHE A 120 -11.64 10.00 -4.63
N GLU A 121 -12.47 9.63 -5.61
CA GLU A 121 -13.53 8.62 -5.44
C GLU A 121 -12.98 7.21 -5.32
N VAL A 122 -11.84 6.92 -5.97
CA VAL A 122 -11.14 5.66 -5.80
C VAL A 122 -10.49 5.65 -4.41
N LEU A 123 -10.90 4.72 -3.55
CA LEU A 123 -10.29 4.56 -2.23
C LEU A 123 -8.80 4.18 -2.36
N PRO A 124 -7.95 4.54 -1.38
CA PRO A 124 -6.62 3.95 -1.24
C PRO A 124 -6.67 2.43 -1.32
N MET A 125 -5.74 1.84 -2.07
CA MET A 125 -5.75 0.40 -2.34
C MET A 125 -4.84 -0.40 -1.41
N ALA A 126 -3.79 0.24 -0.88
CA ALA A 126 -2.87 -0.40 0.04
C ALA A 126 -3.41 -0.42 1.48
N TYR A 127 -3.14 -1.52 2.16
CA TYR A 127 -3.32 -1.70 3.59
C TYR A 127 -1.95 -1.90 4.23
N HIS A 128 -1.63 -1.08 5.23
CA HIS A 128 -0.46 -1.28 6.06
C HIS A 128 -0.78 -2.31 7.14
N CYS A 129 0.02 -3.38 7.19
CA CYS A 129 -0.19 -4.56 8.01
C CYS A 129 1.01 -4.78 8.93
N LEU A 130 0.76 -5.39 10.09
CA LEU A 130 1.80 -5.95 10.96
C LEU A 130 1.82 -7.46 10.82
N ILE A 131 2.99 -8.05 10.58
CA ILE A 131 3.17 -9.50 10.58
C ILE A 131 3.20 -9.98 12.04
N MET A 132 2.17 -10.71 12.44
CA MET A 132 2.06 -11.30 13.78
C MET A 132 2.72 -12.68 13.89
N SER A 133 2.63 -13.49 12.84
CA SER A 133 3.29 -14.80 12.77
C SER A 133 3.49 -15.21 11.31
N VAL A 134 4.54 -15.98 11.04
CA VAL A 134 4.79 -16.60 9.73
C VAL A 134 4.59 -18.10 9.86
N VAL A 135 3.71 -18.68 9.05
CA VAL A 135 3.54 -20.14 8.96
C VAL A 135 4.18 -20.58 7.66
N ALA A 136 5.31 -21.30 7.75
CA ALA A 136 5.91 -21.92 6.60
C ALA A 136 5.08 -23.16 6.22
N THR A 137 4.55 -23.20 5.00
CA THR A 137 3.96 -24.41 4.44
C THR A 137 5.03 -25.10 3.61
N THR A 138 5.54 -26.22 4.09
CA THR A 138 6.34 -27.11 3.25
C THR A 138 5.39 -27.72 2.22
N ASP A 139 5.58 -27.38 0.94
CA ASP A 139 4.94 -28.09 -0.16
C ASP A 139 5.47 -29.52 -0.15
N GLU A 140 4.79 -30.41 0.56
CA GLU A 140 4.85 -31.85 0.31
C GLU A 140 3.53 -32.45 0.81
N THR A 141 2.96 -33.26 -0.07
CA THR A 141 1.78 -34.09 0.13
C THR A 141 1.77 -34.78 1.51
N ASP A 142 0.57 -34.89 2.08
CA ASP A 142 0.16 -35.68 3.24
C ASP A 142 0.16 -35.04 4.64
N SER A 143 -1.08 -34.92 5.13
CA SER A 143 -1.56 -35.12 6.51
C SER A 143 -0.80 -34.51 7.71
N THR A 144 -1.54 -33.66 8.43
CA THR A 144 -1.43 -33.43 9.88
C THR A 144 -0.08 -32.95 10.42
N ALA A 145 0.25 -31.68 10.18
CA ALA A 145 1.22 -30.96 11.02
C ALA A 145 0.57 -29.68 11.57
N SER A 146 0.15 -29.73 12.83
CA SER A 146 -0.23 -28.57 13.63
C SER A 146 1.04 -27.81 14.01
N ALA A 147 1.47 -26.88 13.16
CA ALA A 147 2.55 -25.96 13.49
C ALA A 147 2.00 -24.89 14.44
N SER A 148 2.30 -25.04 15.74
CA SER A 148 1.98 -24.04 16.77
C SER A 148 2.91 -22.84 16.61
N ALA A 149 2.48 -21.82 15.87
CA ALA A 149 3.18 -20.55 15.79
C ALA A 149 3.05 -19.80 17.13
N SER A 150 4.16 -19.57 17.83
CA SER A 150 4.21 -18.77 19.06
C SER A 150 3.97 -17.29 18.72
N LEU A 151 2.76 -16.80 19.00
CA LEU A 151 2.39 -15.38 18.88
C LEU A 151 3.06 -14.58 20.00
N LEU A 152 3.98 -13.68 19.66
CA LEU A 152 4.40 -12.64 20.60
C LEU A 152 3.35 -11.52 20.60
N PRO A 153 2.92 -11.02 21.77
CA PRO A 153 1.99 -9.90 21.84
C PRO A 153 2.64 -8.65 21.24
N PRO A 154 1.86 -7.79 20.55
CA PRO A 154 2.39 -6.58 19.96
C PRO A 154 2.82 -5.58 21.05
N THR A 155 3.89 -4.82 20.78
CA THR A 155 4.41 -3.81 21.71
C THR A 155 3.54 -2.55 21.74
N SER A 156 3.64 -1.73 22.80
CA SER A 156 2.91 -0.45 22.92
C SER A 156 3.14 0.50 21.75
N ASP A 157 4.34 0.48 21.15
CA ASP A 157 4.67 1.29 19.97
C ASP A 157 3.96 0.77 18.70
N GLN A 158 3.81 -0.55 18.57
CA GLN A 158 3.02 -1.17 17.51
C GLN A 158 1.53 -0.82 17.66
N LEU A 159 1.01 -0.84 18.90
CA LEU A 159 -0.36 -0.43 19.25
C LEU A 159 -0.65 1.06 19.00
N ALA A 160 0.34 1.94 19.13
CA ALA A 160 0.20 3.36 18.81
C ALA A 160 0.07 3.60 17.29
N MET A 161 0.79 2.81 16.47
CA MET A 161 0.66 2.84 15.00
C MET A 161 -0.67 2.23 14.51
N ILE A 162 -1.24 1.29 15.27
CA ILE A 162 -2.53 0.61 15.00
C ILE A 162 -3.72 1.59 14.95
N LYS A 163 -3.64 2.77 15.59
CA LYS A 163 -4.67 3.82 15.46
C LYS A 163 -4.83 4.38 14.04
N ARG A 164 -3.95 4.02 13.10
CA ARG A 164 -3.99 4.44 11.68
C ARG A 164 -4.22 3.31 10.66
N GLY A 165 -4.34 2.05 11.07
CA GLY A 165 -4.48 0.94 10.12
C GLY A 165 -4.75 -0.42 10.77
N THR A 166 -5.57 -1.23 10.10
CA THR A 166 -6.05 -2.56 10.48
C THR A 166 -4.90 -3.55 10.76
N ILE A 167 -4.97 -4.29 11.87
CA ILE A 167 -4.07 -5.43 12.13
C ILE A 167 -4.47 -6.58 11.21
N LEU A 168 -3.49 -7.15 10.51
CA LEU A 168 -3.70 -8.19 9.49
C LEU A 168 -2.79 -9.37 9.82
N HIS A 169 -3.39 -10.54 10.06
CA HIS A 169 -2.65 -11.79 10.24
C HIS A 169 -2.26 -12.33 8.87
N VAL A 170 -1.03 -12.09 8.46
CA VAL A 170 -0.58 -12.47 7.11
C VAL A 170 0.01 -13.87 7.15
N THR A 171 -0.78 -14.86 6.75
CA THR A 171 -0.29 -16.21 6.46
C THR A 171 0.32 -16.25 5.06
N THR A 172 1.57 -15.83 4.92
CA THR A 172 2.26 -15.95 3.63
C THR A 172 2.46 -17.42 3.26
N MET A 173 1.72 -17.91 2.26
CA MET A 173 2.12 -19.13 1.52
C MET A 173 3.23 -18.71 0.55
N ALA A 174 4.44 -18.52 1.08
CA ALA A 174 5.60 -18.22 0.26
C ALA A 174 6.26 -19.53 -0.16
N THR A 175 6.32 -19.80 -1.46
CA THR A 175 7.37 -20.67 -2.01
C THR A 175 8.70 -19.99 -1.74
N ALA A 176 9.64 -20.73 -1.14
CA ALA A 176 10.93 -20.22 -0.71
C ALA A 176 11.65 -19.41 -1.81
N GLU A 177 12.32 -18.34 -1.39
CA GLU A 177 13.32 -17.59 -2.16
C GLU A 177 12.81 -16.78 -3.38
N SER A 178 12.41 -15.53 -3.14
CA SER A 178 12.41 -14.51 -4.20
C SER A 178 12.52 -13.12 -3.58
N GLU A 179 13.61 -12.42 -3.88
CA GLU A 179 13.88 -11.01 -3.53
C GLU A 179 13.00 -10.01 -4.32
N TYR A 180 12.03 -10.47 -5.11
CA TYR A 180 11.19 -9.60 -5.94
C TYR A 180 9.91 -9.10 -5.24
N PRO A 181 9.49 -7.85 -5.52
CA PRO A 181 8.57 -7.10 -4.68
C PRO A 181 7.08 -7.39 -4.91
N SER A 182 6.71 -8.49 -5.59
CA SER A 182 5.29 -8.81 -5.83
C SER A 182 5.01 -10.30 -5.66
N GLN A 183 4.99 -10.76 -4.42
CA GLN A 183 4.52 -12.10 -4.09
C GLN A 183 3.00 -12.08 -3.87
N ASN A 184 2.30 -13.02 -4.50
CA ASN A 184 0.90 -13.28 -4.19
C ASN A 184 0.85 -14.02 -2.85
N VAL A 185 0.14 -13.45 -1.89
CA VAL A 185 -0.02 -14.03 -0.55
C VAL A 185 -1.50 -14.21 -0.24
N LEU A 186 -1.81 -15.23 0.55
CA LEU A 186 -3.10 -15.34 1.20
C LEU A 186 -3.03 -14.56 2.51
N VAL A 187 -3.94 -13.62 2.72
CA VAL A 187 -3.96 -12.81 3.95
C VAL A 187 -5.23 -13.12 4.71
N ARG A 188 -5.11 -13.33 6.03
CA ARG A 188 -6.24 -13.51 6.92
C ARG A 188 -6.39 -12.27 7.80
N LEU A 189 -7.61 -11.78 7.92
CA LEU A 189 -7.90 -10.73 8.89
C LEU A 189 -8.24 -11.35 10.23
N GLU A 190 -7.63 -10.85 11.30
CA GLU A 190 -8.04 -11.18 12.66
C GLU A 190 -8.41 -9.88 13.38
N SER A 191 -9.45 -9.94 14.21
CA SER A 191 -9.81 -8.81 15.07
C SER A 191 -8.79 -8.73 16.19
N SER A 192 -8.30 -7.52 16.48
CA SER A 192 -7.70 -7.26 17.79
C SER A 192 -8.82 -7.36 18.81
N ASN A 193 -8.78 -8.39 19.65
CA ASN A 193 -9.59 -8.43 20.88
C ASN A 193 -9.00 -7.49 21.92
#